data_AF-A0AAN7LFE6-F1
#
_entry.id   AF-A0AAN7LFE6-F1
#
_cell.length_a   1.000
_cell.length_b   1.000
_cell.length_c   1.000
_cell.angle_alpha   90.00
_cell.angle_beta   90.00
_cell.angle_gamma   90.00
#
_symmetry.space_group_name_H-M   'P 1'
#
loop_
_entity.id
_entity.type
_entity.pdbx_description
1 polymer ?
#
loop_
_entity_poly.entity_id
_entity_poly.type
_entity_poly.pdbx_seq_one_letter_code
_entity_poly.pdbx_strand_id
1 'polypeptide(L)'
;MLQKKGKMVAAEQVVKAHARVGELEKQIVKLKKELESQQKEKGSLLSHASEFDNKMLELNSKLEELQRVNDLQKAKILKAEQALKVAEKELIKAKFRASSKTKELLQVHGAWFPPWLALHWARLKSFAEVHWNEHGKPAMNLMMEKTLEKKSQAEKWAEPHIEIIKSKWVPAVKEQWVIFATSLQPHLTMLRAKSIEVYETSKTAITPHIVKIQQSVDPYYQEANKFSKPYIDQVATVAKPHVEKVKVSMEPYKKEAIHAYWKFLQSASTYHKQIRGHVQETLKKHEITRPLATREFEWFAASVLLVLPIISLSRICSAVFCQNAKKPARHAHPHHARRKAKRVHADKK
;
A
#
# COMPACT_ATOMS: atom_id res chain seq x y z
N MET A 1 -45.98 83.29 19.54
CA MET A 1 -44.71 82.78 20.13
C MET A 1 -44.30 81.36 19.68
N LEU A 2 -45.03 80.69 18.78
CA LEU A 2 -44.74 79.29 18.39
C LEU A 2 -43.70 79.12 17.26
N GLN A 3 -43.59 80.06 16.31
CA GLN A 3 -42.61 79.97 15.20
C GLN A 3 -41.14 80.11 15.65
N LYS A 4 -40.86 80.88 16.72
CA LYS A 4 -39.50 81.14 17.20
C LYS A 4 -38.90 79.94 17.97
N LYS A 5 -39.74 79.15 18.66
CA LYS A 5 -39.34 77.89 19.32
C LYS A 5 -39.07 76.76 18.31
N GLY A 6 -39.83 76.68 17.22
CA GLY A 6 -39.60 75.68 16.16
C GLY A 6 -38.28 75.86 15.42
N LYS A 7 -37.88 77.10 15.10
CA LYS A 7 -36.57 77.39 14.48
C LYS A 7 -35.39 77.07 15.40
N MET A 8 -35.53 77.28 16.70
CA MET A 8 -34.48 76.99 17.68
C MET A 8 -34.25 75.48 17.87
N VAL A 9 -35.34 74.69 17.90
CA VAL A 9 -35.27 73.22 17.97
C VAL A 9 -34.70 72.60 16.67
N ALA A 10 -35.05 73.17 15.51
CA ALA A 10 -34.50 72.74 14.23
C ALA A 10 -32.99 73.06 14.11
N ALA A 11 -32.56 74.24 14.55
CA ALA A 11 -31.14 74.61 14.59
C ALA A 11 -30.32 73.71 15.54
N GLU A 12 -30.89 73.35 16.70
CA GLU A 12 -30.24 72.45 17.66
C GLU A 12 -30.12 70.99 17.15
N GLN A 13 -31.12 70.53 16.38
CA GLN A 13 -31.05 69.22 15.69
C GLN A 13 -29.99 69.19 14.58
N VAL A 14 -29.84 70.28 13.82
CA VAL A 14 -28.81 70.40 12.78
C VAL A 14 -27.40 70.38 13.38
N VAL A 15 -27.19 71.05 14.52
CA VAL A 15 -25.91 71.01 15.25
C VAL A 15 -25.60 69.59 15.77
N LYS A 16 -26.60 68.87 16.31
CA LYS A 16 -26.44 67.47 16.73
C LYS A 16 -26.17 66.53 15.55
N ALA A 17 -26.80 66.77 14.39
CA ALA A 17 -26.55 66.02 13.17
C ALA A 17 -25.12 66.25 12.66
N HIS A 18 -24.64 67.49 12.63
CA HIS A 18 -23.25 67.80 12.25
C HIS A 18 -22.22 67.23 13.23
N ALA A 19 -22.51 67.21 14.53
CA ALA A 19 -21.64 66.53 15.51
C ALA A 19 -21.55 65.01 15.24
N ARG A 20 -22.67 64.35 14.92
CA ARG A 20 -22.70 62.93 14.54
C ARG A 20 -21.97 62.65 13.23
N VAL A 21 -22.09 63.53 12.24
CA VAL A 21 -21.35 63.42 10.97
C VAL A 21 -19.85 63.52 11.21
N GLY A 22 -19.39 64.47 12.03
CA GLY A 22 -17.97 64.59 12.38
C GLY A 22 -17.43 63.40 13.18
N GLU A 23 -18.27 62.75 14.00
CA GLU A 23 -17.91 61.52 14.69
C GLU A 23 -17.83 60.30 13.75
N LEU A 24 -18.78 60.18 12.82
CA LEU A 24 -18.76 59.16 11.77
C LEU A 24 -17.56 59.33 10.84
N GLU A 25 -17.20 60.55 10.46
CA GLU A 25 -16.00 60.84 9.67
C GLU A 25 -14.73 60.39 10.41
N LYS A 26 -14.62 60.63 11.71
CA LYS A 26 -13.50 60.13 12.53
C LYS A 26 -13.45 58.60 12.56
N GLN A 27 -14.60 57.93 12.66
CA GLN A 27 -14.67 56.47 12.59
C GLN A 27 -14.25 55.94 11.22
N ILE A 28 -14.70 56.57 10.13
CA ILE A 28 -14.30 56.21 8.76
C ILE A 28 -12.79 56.37 8.58
N VAL A 29 -12.20 57.46 9.06
CA VAL A 29 -10.74 57.69 8.99
C VAL A 29 -9.98 56.64 9.80
N LYS A 30 -10.49 56.25 10.98
CA LYS A 30 -9.89 55.18 11.81
C LYS A 30 -9.96 53.82 11.11
N LEU A 31 -11.13 53.44 10.59
CA LEU A 31 -11.33 52.20 9.85
C LEU A 31 -10.48 52.13 8.58
N LYS A 32 -10.31 53.26 7.89
CA LYS A 32 -9.45 53.33 6.70
C LYS A 32 -7.97 53.08 7.04
N LYS A 33 -7.46 53.67 8.12
CA LYS A 33 -6.09 53.41 8.60
C LYS A 33 -5.90 51.95 9.02
N GLU A 34 -6.90 51.36 9.68
CA GLU A 34 -6.86 49.97 10.12
C GLU A 34 -6.92 48.99 8.94
N LEU A 35 -7.71 49.29 7.91
CA LEU A 35 -7.74 48.56 6.64
C LEU A 35 -6.38 48.63 5.93
N GLU A 36 -5.74 49.80 5.89
CA GLU A 36 -4.40 49.96 5.29
C GLU A 36 -3.33 49.19 6.06
N SER A 37 -3.37 49.15 7.40
CA SER A 37 -2.45 48.33 8.19
C SER A 37 -2.67 46.83 7.98
N GLN A 38 -3.93 46.39 7.97
CA GLN A 38 -4.30 44.99 7.70
C GLN A 38 -3.88 44.55 6.30
N GLN A 39 -3.99 45.44 5.30
CA GLN A 39 -3.57 45.12 3.93
C GLN A 39 -2.04 44.98 3.82
N LYS A 40 -1.27 45.79 4.55
CA LYS A 40 0.20 45.66 4.62
C LYS A 40 0.63 44.35 5.30
N GLU A 41 -0.03 43.99 6.41
CA GLU A 41 0.20 42.74 7.12
C GLU A 41 -0.18 41.52 6.28
N LYS A 42 -1.31 41.58 5.55
CA LYS A 42 -1.68 40.55 4.59
C LYS A 42 -0.63 40.40 3.49
N GLY A 43 -0.05 41.51 3.01
CA GLY A 43 1.04 41.50 2.02
C GLY A 43 2.29 40.79 2.53
N SER A 44 2.75 41.09 3.76
CA SER A 44 3.92 40.44 4.36
C SER A 44 3.67 38.95 4.67
N LEU A 45 2.46 38.60 5.08
CA LEU A 45 2.07 37.20 5.29
C LEU A 45 2.02 36.42 3.97
N LEU A 46 1.50 37.02 2.89
CA LEU A 46 1.49 36.40 1.56
C LEU A 46 2.90 36.20 1.00
N SER A 47 3.81 37.17 1.17
CA SER A 47 5.21 36.99 0.77
C SER A 47 5.88 35.88 1.57
N HIS A 48 5.65 35.84 2.89
CA HIS A 48 6.21 34.79 3.73
C HIS A 48 5.65 33.40 3.39
N ALA A 49 4.35 33.30 3.11
CA ALA A 49 3.72 32.07 2.63
C ALA A 49 4.33 31.60 1.30
N SER A 50 4.55 32.52 0.34
CA SER A 50 5.16 32.18 -0.94
C SER A 50 6.62 31.72 -0.81
N GLU A 51 7.39 32.30 0.12
CA GLU A 51 8.76 31.84 0.42
C GLU A 51 8.77 30.44 1.05
N PHE A 52 7.81 30.15 1.93
CA PHE A 52 7.64 28.82 2.50
C PHE A 52 7.24 27.79 1.45
N ASP A 53 6.31 28.12 0.56
CA ASP A 53 5.91 27.24 -0.54
C ASP A 53 7.11 26.90 -1.44
N ASN A 54 7.93 27.90 -1.77
CA ASN A 54 9.15 27.69 -2.56
C ASN A 54 10.15 26.77 -1.84
N LYS A 55 10.39 26.98 -0.54
CA LYS A 55 11.26 26.11 0.26
C LYS A 55 10.70 24.69 0.37
N MET A 56 9.38 24.55 0.46
CA MET A 56 8.72 23.25 0.52
C MET A 56 8.86 22.47 -0.80
N LEU A 57 8.74 23.16 -1.93
CA LEU A 57 9.00 22.58 -3.25
C LEU A 57 10.47 22.15 -3.40
N GLU A 58 11.42 22.97 -2.94
CA GLU A 58 12.85 22.63 -2.94
C GLU A 58 13.18 21.43 -2.04
N LEU A 59 12.58 21.36 -0.85
CA LEU A 59 12.76 20.20 0.04
C LEU A 59 12.14 18.94 -0.54
N ASN A 60 10.98 19.06 -1.20
CA ASN A 60 10.33 17.93 -1.87
C ASN A 60 11.17 17.38 -3.03
N SER A 61 11.79 18.24 -3.85
CA SER A 61 12.64 17.78 -4.95
C SER A 61 13.91 17.08 -4.43
N LYS A 62 14.54 17.63 -3.38
CA LYS A 62 15.67 16.98 -2.69
C LYS A 62 15.30 15.63 -2.08
N LEU A 63 14.11 15.53 -1.48
CA LEU A 63 13.61 14.28 -0.92
C LEU A 63 13.39 13.23 -2.01
N GLU A 64 12.85 13.61 -3.16
CA GLU A 64 12.66 12.72 -4.30
C GLU A 64 13.99 12.23 -4.88
N GLU A 65 15.01 13.10 -4.96
CA GLU A 65 16.36 12.74 -5.40
C GLU A 65 17.00 11.72 -4.44
N LEU A 66 16.94 11.97 -3.13
CA LEU A 66 17.46 11.03 -2.12
C LEU A 66 16.74 9.69 -2.17
N GLN A 67 15.42 9.69 -2.38
CA GLN A 67 14.64 8.47 -2.54
C GLN A 67 15.11 7.67 -3.77
N ARG A 68 15.33 8.34 -4.91
CA ARG A 68 15.87 7.69 -6.12
C ARG A 68 17.25 7.08 -5.90
N VAL A 69 18.15 7.81 -5.22
CA VAL A 69 19.50 7.30 -4.91
C VAL A 69 19.43 6.08 -3.98
N ASN A 70 18.58 6.12 -2.96
CA ASN A 70 18.38 4.99 -2.04
C ASN A 70 17.86 3.75 -2.77
N ASP A 71 16.87 3.91 -3.65
CA ASP A 71 16.31 2.80 -4.42
C ASP A 71 17.33 2.21 -5.41
N LEU A 72 18.15 3.07 -6.03
CA LEU A 72 19.29 2.64 -6.87
C LEU A 72 20.32 1.84 -6.07
N GLN A 73 20.69 2.30 -4.87
CA GLN A 73 21.64 1.61 -4.00
C GLN A 73 21.10 0.25 -3.53
N LYS A 74 19.83 0.18 -3.11
CA LYS A 74 19.17 -1.09 -2.75
C LYS A 74 19.18 -2.08 -3.91
N ALA A 75 18.89 -1.64 -5.13
CA ALA A 75 18.92 -2.50 -6.31
C ALA A 75 20.34 -3.03 -6.61
N LYS A 76 21.38 -2.21 -6.42
CA LYS A 76 22.78 -2.64 -6.57
C LYS A 76 23.19 -3.67 -5.52
N ILE A 77 22.79 -3.45 -4.26
CA ILE A 77 23.06 -4.40 -3.15
C ILE A 77 22.38 -5.74 -3.42
N LEU A 78 21.09 -5.73 -3.78
CA LEU A 78 20.36 -6.98 -4.08
C LEU A 78 21.00 -7.77 -5.23
N LYS A 79 21.49 -7.09 -6.28
CA LYS A 79 22.23 -7.75 -7.37
C LYS A 79 23.53 -8.38 -6.89
N ALA A 80 24.30 -7.67 -6.06
CA ALA A 80 25.55 -8.18 -5.49
C ALA A 80 25.31 -9.38 -4.57
N GLU A 81 24.29 -9.32 -3.72
CA GLU A 81 23.90 -10.44 -2.83
C GLU A 81 23.46 -11.68 -3.60
N GLN A 82 22.71 -11.51 -4.70
CA GLN A 82 22.32 -12.63 -5.57
C GLN A 82 23.53 -13.28 -6.23
N ALA A 83 24.44 -12.47 -6.79
CA ALA A 83 25.67 -12.97 -7.39
C ALA A 83 26.53 -13.73 -6.37
N LEU A 84 26.64 -13.22 -5.15
CA LEU A 84 27.36 -13.87 -4.06
C LEU A 84 26.73 -15.21 -3.67
N LYS A 85 25.40 -15.28 -3.51
CA LYS A 85 24.69 -16.54 -3.22
C LYS A 85 24.85 -17.58 -4.34
N VAL A 86 24.89 -17.16 -5.60
CA VAL A 86 25.13 -18.05 -6.74
C VAL A 86 26.57 -18.58 -6.68
N ALA A 87 27.56 -17.71 -6.44
CA ALA A 87 28.95 -18.10 -6.30
C ALA A 87 29.17 -19.08 -5.13
N GLU A 88 28.55 -18.83 -3.97
CA GLU A 88 28.60 -19.74 -2.82
C GLU A 88 28.02 -21.13 -3.13
N LYS A 89 26.86 -21.18 -3.82
CA LYS A 89 26.24 -22.46 -4.22
C LYS A 89 27.11 -23.23 -5.21
N GLU A 90 27.66 -22.55 -6.22
CA GLU A 90 28.56 -23.18 -7.20
C GLU A 90 29.87 -23.63 -6.56
N LEU A 91 30.40 -22.89 -5.58
CA LEU A 91 31.56 -23.31 -4.80
C LEU A 91 31.27 -24.62 -4.03
N ILE A 92 30.18 -24.67 -3.27
CA ILE A 92 29.80 -25.88 -2.51
C ILE A 92 29.63 -27.08 -3.45
N LYS A 93 28.97 -26.88 -4.60
CA LYS A 93 28.77 -27.90 -5.62
C LYS A 93 30.08 -28.37 -6.25
N ALA A 94 30.99 -27.45 -6.56
CA ALA A 94 32.32 -27.76 -7.07
C ALA A 94 33.14 -28.56 -6.05
N LYS A 95 33.10 -28.18 -4.77
CA LYS A 95 33.75 -28.90 -3.68
C LYS A 95 33.20 -30.33 -3.53
N PHE A 96 31.88 -30.49 -3.60
CA PHE A 96 31.25 -31.81 -3.53
C PHE A 96 31.62 -32.67 -4.75
N ARG A 97 31.57 -32.11 -5.97
CA ARG A 97 31.98 -32.79 -7.20
C ARG A 97 33.44 -33.23 -7.16
N ALA A 98 34.33 -32.34 -6.71
CA ALA A 98 35.74 -32.67 -6.53
C ALA A 98 35.92 -33.80 -5.51
N SER A 99 35.26 -33.73 -4.35
CA SER A 99 35.33 -34.80 -3.34
C SER A 99 34.79 -36.13 -3.85
N SER A 100 33.67 -36.12 -4.57
CA SER A 100 33.09 -37.33 -5.17
C SER A 100 33.99 -37.93 -6.23
N LYS A 101 34.54 -37.11 -7.14
CA LYS A 101 35.47 -37.56 -8.18
C LYS A 101 36.77 -38.09 -7.59
N THR A 102 37.29 -37.46 -6.55
CA THR A 102 38.44 -37.99 -5.80
C THR A 102 38.13 -39.36 -5.20
N LYS A 103 36.94 -39.57 -4.62
CA LYS A 103 36.53 -40.88 -4.07
C LYS A 103 36.34 -41.94 -5.15
N GLU A 104 35.70 -41.60 -6.27
CA GLU A 104 35.56 -42.49 -7.44
C GLU A 104 36.95 -42.89 -7.97
N LEU A 105 37.86 -41.93 -8.14
CA LEU A 105 39.22 -42.21 -8.59
C LEU A 105 39.98 -43.09 -7.58
N LEU A 106 39.84 -42.83 -6.27
CA LEU A 106 40.47 -43.64 -5.22
C LEU A 106 39.94 -45.09 -5.22
N GLN A 107 38.64 -45.29 -5.46
CA GLN A 107 38.02 -46.61 -5.56
C GLN A 107 38.40 -47.35 -6.84
N VAL A 108 38.38 -46.69 -7.99
CA VAL A 108 38.69 -47.29 -9.30
C VAL A 108 40.19 -47.62 -9.42
N HIS A 109 41.05 -46.91 -8.70
CA HIS A 109 42.50 -47.02 -8.90
C HIS A 109 43.31 -47.53 -7.70
N GLY A 110 42.67 -47.86 -6.57
CA GLY A 110 43.35 -48.47 -5.42
C GLY A 110 44.09 -49.79 -5.76
N ALA A 111 43.79 -50.41 -6.90
CA ALA A 111 44.42 -51.64 -7.38
C ALA A 111 45.03 -51.56 -8.80
N TRP A 112 45.02 -50.40 -9.48
CA TRP A 112 45.46 -50.29 -10.89
C TRP A 112 46.64 -49.33 -11.13
N PHE A 113 46.95 -48.38 -10.23
CA PHE A 113 48.05 -47.44 -10.50
C PHE A 113 49.42 -48.12 -10.40
N PRO A 114 50.26 -48.06 -11.46
CA PRO A 114 51.64 -48.51 -11.38
C PRO A 114 52.39 -47.80 -10.24
N PRO A 115 53.29 -48.47 -9.51
CA PRO A 115 53.99 -47.88 -8.36
C PRO A 115 54.66 -46.52 -8.63
N TRP A 116 55.16 -46.31 -9.86
CA TRP A 116 55.74 -45.02 -10.27
C TRP A 116 54.71 -43.88 -10.32
N LEU A 117 53.49 -44.14 -10.81
CA LEU A 117 52.44 -43.12 -10.93
C LEU A 117 51.82 -42.77 -9.57
N ALA A 118 51.73 -43.73 -8.65
CA ALA A 118 51.36 -43.48 -7.26
C ALA A 118 52.39 -42.56 -6.56
N LEU A 119 53.68 -42.79 -6.80
CA LEU A 119 54.77 -41.96 -6.28
C LEU A 119 54.72 -40.52 -6.86
N HIS A 120 54.44 -40.38 -8.16
CA HIS A 120 54.26 -39.08 -8.81
C HIS A 120 53.00 -38.35 -8.31
N TRP A 121 51.89 -39.05 -8.11
CA TRP A 121 50.67 -38.47 -7.55
C TRP A 121 50.86 -37.99 -6.10
N ALA A 122 51.56 -38.79 -5.28
CA ALA A 122 51.92 -38.40 -3.92
C ALA A 122 52.79 -37.13 -3.92
N ARG A 123 53.76 -37.02 -4.83
CA ARG A 123 54.63 -35.84 -5.00
C ARG A 123 53.84 -34.62 -5.48
N LEU A 124 52.90 -34.79 -6.42
CA LEU A 124 52.06 -33.69 -6.91
C LEU A 124 51.11 -33.19 -5.83
N LYS A 125 50.52 -34.12 -5.06
CA LYS A 125 49.66 -33.81 -3.92
C LYS A 125 50.43 -33.05 -2.84
N SER A 126 51.62 -33.51 -2.45
CA SER A 126 52.43 -32.82 -1.45
C SER A 126 52.87 -31.43 -1.95
N PHE A 127 53.23 -31.29 -3.22
CA PHE A 127 53.58 -30.00 -3.82
C PHE A 127 52.38 -29.04 -3.82
N ALA A 128 51.20 -29.50 -4.23
CA ALA A 128 49.96 -28.71 -4.21
C ALA A 128 49.55 -28.33 -2.79
N GLU A 129 49.73 -29.22 -1.81
CA GLU A 129 49.43 -28.97 -0.40
C GLU A 129 50.38 -27.93 0.22
N VAL A 130 51.68 -28.01 -0.10
CA VAL A 130 52.67 -27.00 0.31
C VAL A 130 52.35 -25.64 -0.30
N HIS A 131 52.15 -25.54 -1.62
CA HIS A 131 51.81 -24.26 -2.26
C HIS A 131 50.44 -23.71 -1.85
N TRP A 132 49.46 -24.58 -1.59
CA TRP A 132 48.18 -24.15 -1.02
C TRP A 132 48.37 -23.55 0.37
N ASN A 133 49.20 -24.16 1.22
CA ASN A 133 49.45 -23.65 2.56
C ASN A 133 50.31 -22.38 2.58
N GLU A 134 51.29 -22.27 1.67
CA GLU A 134 52.19 -21.11 1.56
C GLU A 134 51.53 -19.90 0.90
N HIS A 135 50.69 -20.09 -0.12
CA HIS A 135 50.18 -18.99 -0.94
C HIS A 135 48.66 -18.93 -0.99
N GLY A 136 47.98 -20.07 -1.15
CA GLY A 136 46.52 -20.12 -1.32
C GLY A 136 45.73 -19.77 -0.05
N LYS A 137 46.08 -20.41 1.06
CA LYS A 137 45.42 -20.25 2.37
C LYS A 137 45.62 -18.83 2.94
N PRO A 138 46.81 -18.23 2.91
CA PRO A 138 46.99 -16.84 3.34
C PRO A 138 46.21 -15.85 2.50
N ALA A 139 46.18 -16.02 1.16
CA ALA A 139 45.42 -15.13 0.27
C ALA A 139 43.91 -15.21 0.52
N MET A 140 43.38 -16.42 0.74
CA MET A 140 41.96 -16.61 1.08
C MET A 140 41.60 -16.00 2.45
N ASN A 141 42.46 -16.19 3.46
CA ASN A 141 42.25 -15.61 4.78
C ASN A 141 42.29 -14.08 4.72
N LEU A 142 43.25 -13.50 3.98
CA LEU A 142 43.35 -12.06 3.76
C LEU A 142 42.11 -11.48 3.07
N MET A 143 41.55 -12.18 2.07
CA MET A 143 40.31 -11.76 1.42
C MET A 143 39.13 -11.78 2.40
N MET A 144 39.03 -12.81 3.23
CA MET A 144 37.98 -12.95 4.23
C MET A 144 38.09 -11.87 5.30
N GLU A 145 39.30 -11.57 5.77
CA GLU A 145 39.60 -10.48 6.70
C GLU A 145 39.26 -9.11 6.12
N LYS A 146 39.69 -8.81 4.89
CA LYS A 146 39.34 -7.56 4.17
C LYS A 146 37.83 -7.39 4.00
N THR A 147 37.11 -8.48 3.76
CA THR A 147 35.65 -8.48 3.63
C THR A 147 34.96 -8.17 4.97
N LEU A 148 35.46 -8.74 6.07
CA LEU A 148 35.03 -8.45 7.43
C LEU A 148 35.36 -7.02 7.87
N GLU A 149 36.55 -6.52 7.52
CA GLU A 149 36.99 -5.16 7.80
C GLU A 149 36.14 -4.13 7.06
N LYS A 150 35.83 -4.37 5.77
CA LYS A 150 34.96 -3.47 4.99
C LYS A 150 33.53 -3.47 5.51
N LYS A 151 33.03 -4.61 5.99
CA LYS A 151 31.73 -4.70 6.67
C LYS A 151 31.72 -3.89 7.97
N SER A 152 32.72 -4.03 8.82
CA SER A 152 32.79 -3.28 10.09
C SER A 152 33.03 -1.78 9.86
N GLN A 153 33.76 -1.38 8.81
CA GLN A 153 33.87 0.02 8.39
C GLN A 153 32.52 0.59 7.95
N ALA A 154 31.71 -0.16 7.20
CA ALA A 154 30.38 0.27 6.79
C ALA A 154 29.42 0.41 8.00
N GLU A 155 29.54 -0.47 8.99
CA GLU A 155 28.77 -0.42 10.23
C GLU A 155 29.15 0.81 11.07
N LYS A 156 30.45 1.06 11.28
CA LYS A 156 30.95 2.27 11.96
C LYS A 156 30.60 3.57 11.25
N TRP A 157 30.54 3.56 9.91
CA TRP A 157 30.11 4.74 9.15
C TRP A 157 28.62 5.02 9.33
N ALA A 158 27.78 3.99 9.41
CA ALA A 158 26.33 4.13 9.54
C ALA A 158 25.89 4.49 10.98
N GLU A 159 26.63 4.06 11.98
CA GLU A 159 26.35 4.28 13.41
C GLU A 159 26.05 5.76 13.78
N PRO A 160 26.89 6.75 13.46
CA PRO A 160 26.62 8.15 13.79
C PRO A 160 25.38 8.70 13.04
N HIS A 161 25.11 8.23 11.82
CA HIS A 161 23.94 8.65 11.06
C HIS A 161 22.64 8.08 11.64
N ILE A 162 22.67 6.82 12.11
CA ILE A 162 21.54 6.19 12.81
C ILE A 162 21.29 6.89 14.15
N GLU A 163 22.34 7.21 14.90
CA GLU A 163 22.21 7.95 16.15
C GLU A 163 21.65 9.36 15.95
N ILE A 164 22.05 10.08 14.90
CA ILE A 164 21.49 11.40 14.56
C ILE A 164 20.00 11.29 14.18
N ILE A 165 19.62 10.26 13.40
CA ILE A 165 18.22 10.03 13.04
C ILE A 165 17.40 9.76 14.31
N LYS A 166 17.89 8.87 15.19
CA LYS A 166 17.19 8.48 16.42
C LYS A 166 17.10 9.62 17.44
N SER A 167 18.15 10.40 17.61
CA SER A 167 18.24 11.42 18.67
C SER A 167 17.70 12.79 18.25
N LYS A 168 17.87 13.21 16.99
CA LYS A 168 17.49 14.57 16.54
C LYS A 168 16.25 14.57 15.66
N TRP A 169 16.20 13.69 14.66
CA TRP A 169 15.13 13.75 13.65
C TRP A 169 13.83 13.13 14.15
N VAL A 170 13.87 11.96 14.80
CA VAL A 170 12.66 11.30 15.31
C VAL A 170 11.89 12.18 16.32
N PRO A 171 12.54 12.82 17.31
CA PRO A 171 11.84 13.74 18.21
C PRO A 171 11.34 15.01 17.53
N ALA A 172 12.14 15.63 16.66
CA ALA A 172 11.74 16.84 15.94
C ALA A 172 10.52 16.61 15.04
N VAL A 173 10.48 15.49 14.30
CA VAL A 173 9.32 15.10 13.49
C VAL A 173 8.11 14.82 14.39
N LYS A 174 8.30 14.17 15.54
CA LYS A 174 7.22 13.90 16.50
C LYS A 174 6.65 15.21 17.07
N GLU A 175 7.49 16.16 17.44
CA GLU A 175 7.08 17.46 17.96
C GLU A 175 6.35 18.28 16.90
N GLN A 176 6.91 18.35 15.68
CA GLN A 176 6.25 19.00 14.53
C GLN A 176 4.90 18.35 14.21
N TRP A 177 4.81 17.03 14.28
CA TRP A 177 3.55 16.30 14.07
C TRP A 177 2.53 16.60 15.17
N VAL A 178 2.96 16.69 16.43
CA VAL A 178 2.07 17.07 17.55
C VAL A 178 1.59 18.52 17.39
N ILE A 179 2.47 19.46 17.03
CA ILE A 179 2.10 20.87 16.78
C ILE A 179 1.09 20.95 15.63
N PHE A 180 1.36 20.26 14.52
CA PHE A 180 0.49 20.21 13.35
C PHE A 180 -0.87 19.55 13.64
N ALA A 181 -0.88 18.43 14.39
CA ALA A 181 -2.11 17.79 14.81
C ALA A 181 -2.94 18.70 15.72
N THR A 182 -2.29 19.41 16.64
CA THR A 182 -2.95 20.32 17.60
C THR A 182 -3.52 21.55 16.90
N SER A 183 -2.82 22.09 15.89
CA SER A 183 -3.30 23.25 15.12
C SER A 183 -4.47 22.90 14.19
N LEU A 184 -4.48 21.70 13.60
CA LEU A 184 -5.55 21.25 12.72
C LEU A 184 -6.78 20.71 13.45
N GLN A 185 -6.62 20.22 14.68
CA GLN A 185 -7.72 19.67 15.47
C GLN A 185 -8.95 20.60 15.57
N PRO A 186 -8.84 21.90 15.91
CA PRO A 186 -10.00 22.80 15.95
C PRO A 186 -10.63 23.06 14.56
N HIS A 187 -9.84 23.05 13.50
CA HIS A 187 -10.36 23.23 12.13
C HIS A 187 -11.11 22.00 11.63
N LEU A 188 -10.61 20.80 11.94
CA LEU A 188 -11.26 19.54 11.61
C LEU A 188 -12.55 19.33 12.41
N THR A 189 -12.57 19.68 13.70
CA THR A 189 -13.80 19.61 14.50
C THR A 189 -14.84 20.62 14.01
N MET A 190 -14.44 21.84 13.63
CA MET A 190 -15.34 22.82 13.01
C MET A 190 -15.86 22.34 11.65
N LEU A 191 -15.00 21.83 10.77
CA LEU A 191 -15.41 21.27 9.47
C LEU A 191 -16.37 20.10 9.64
N ARG A 192 -16.13 19.23 10.62
CA ARG A 192 -17.01 18.11 10.97
C ARG A 192 -18.36 18.60 11.50
N ALA A 193 -18.38 19.60 12.38
CA ALA A 193 -19.63 20.17 12.88
C ALA A 193 -20.45 20.80 11.75
N LYS A 194 -19.81 21.62 10.91
CA LYS A 194 -20.46 22.24 9.74
C LYS A 194 -20.90 21.21 8.70
N SER A 195 -20.15 20.16 8.46
CA SER A 195 -20.55 19.12 7.51
C SER A 195 -21.73 18.30 8.03
N ILE A 196 -21.80 18.01 9.33
CA ILE A 196 -22.96 17.37 9.96
C ILE A 196 -24.19 18.28 9.86
N GLU A 197 -24.03 19.58 10.13
CA GLU A 197 -25.12 20.55 10.02
C GLU A 197 -25.63 20.69 8.58
N VAL A 198 -24.74 20.84 7.61
CA VAL A 198 -25.08 20.88 6.18
C VAL A 198 -25.73 19.57 5.72
N TYR A 199 -25.28 18.43 6.25
CA TYR A 199 -25.86 17.13 5.94
C TYR A 199 -27.28 16.99 6.50
N GLU A 200 -27.52 17.33 7.77
CA GLU A 200 -28.86 17.24 8.37
C GLU A 200 -29.83 18.26 7.75
N THR A 201 -29.37 19.47 7.43
CA THR A 201 -30.18 20.47 6.70
C THR A 201 -30.49 20.03 5.27
N SER A 202 -29.52 19.46 4.56
CA SER A 202 -29.73 18.87 3.23
C SER A 202 -30.70 17.68 3.29
N LYS A 203 -30.52 16.77 4.24
CA LYS A 203 -31.40 15.62 4.45
C LYS A 203 -32.83 16.06 4.73
N THR A 204 -33.04 17.02 5.63
CA THR A 204 -34.38 17.56 5.93
C THR A 204 -35.01 18.27 4.73
N ALA A 205 -34.23 19.02 3.94
CA ALA A 205 -34.71 19.66 2.72
C ALA A 205 -35.06 18.65 1.60
N ILE A 206 -34.30 17.56 1.47
CA ILE A 206 -34.47 16.56 0.41
C ILE A 206 -35.54 15.50 0.77
N THR A 207 -35.77 15.23 2.06
CA THR A 207 -36.78 14.26 2.55
C THR A 207 -38.16 14.43 1.89
N PRO A 208 -38.79 15.62 1.82
CA PRO A 208 -40.09 15.76 1.17
C PRO A 208 -40.05 15.43 -0.33
N HIS A 209 -38.94 15.68 -1.02
CA HIS A 209 -38.78 15.33 -2.43
C HIS A 209 -38.62 13.81 -2.64
N ILE A 210 -37.87 13.13 -1.77
CA ILE A 210 -37.75 11.66 -1.78
C ILE A 210 -39.12 11.04 -1.52
N VAL A 211 -39.86 11.50 -0.50
CA VAL A 211 -41.22 11.01 -0.22
C VAL A 211 -42.15 11.23 -1.43
N LYS A 212 -42.06 12.37 -2.10
CA LYS A 212 -42.86 12.65 -3.31
C LYS A 212 -42.50 11.74 -4.48
N ILE A 213 -41.20 11.48 -4.70
CA ILE A 213 -40.74 10.53 -5.73
C ILE A 213 -41.21 9.12 -5.38
N GLN A 214 -41.08 8.71 -4.12
CA GLN A 214 -41.52 7.39 -3.65
C GLN A 214 -43.03 7.22 -3.81
N GLN A 215 -43.84 8.20 -3.39
CA GLN A 215 -45.29 8.20 -3.63
C GLN A 215 -45.67 8.19 -5.12
N SER A 216 -44.82 8.76 -5.98
CA SER A 216 -45.04 8.74 -7.43
C SER A 216 -44.66 7.41 -8.07
N VAL A 217 -43.65 6.72 -7.52
CA VAL A 217 -43.12 5.45 -8.04
C VAL A 217 -43.85 4.24 -7.45
N ASP A 218 -44.32 4.32 -6.21
CA ASP A 218 -45.05 3.26 -5.50
C ASP A 218 -46.23 2.69 -6.31
N PRO A 219 -47.09 3.49 -6.98
CA PRO A 219 -48.17 2.96 -7.81
C PRO A 219 -47.66 2.08 -8.95
N TYR A 220 -46.58 2.50 -9.63
CA TYR A 220 -45.95 1.75 -10.70
C TYR A 220 -45.29 0.46 -10.20
N TYR A 221 -44.66 0.51 -9.02
CA TYR A 221 -44.08 -0.68 -8.41
C TYR A 221 -45.18 -1.67 -7.98
N GLN A 222 -46.28 -1.18 -7.39
CA GLN A 222 -47.43 -2.02 -7.04
C GLN A 222 -48.07 -2.66 -8.27
N GLU A 223 -48.16 -1.93 -9.38
CA GLU A 223 -48.69 -2.45 -10.65
C GLU A 223 -47.73 -3.47 -11.29
N ALA A 224 -46.44 -3.15 -11.38
CA ALA A 224 -45.43 -4.09 -11.84
C ALA A 224 -45.38 -5.36 -10.95
N ASN A 225 -45.57 -5.22 -9.65
CA ASN A 225 -45.64 -6.34 -8.70
C ASN A 225 -46.91 -7.18 -8.94
N LYS A 226 -48.08 -6.57 -9.21
CA LYS A 226 -49.29 -7.31 -9.59
C LYS A 226 -49.07 -8.16 -10.84
N PHE A 227 -48.35 -7.63 -11.83
CA PHE A 227 -48.07 -8.36 -13.07
C PHE A 227 -46.97 -9.42 -12.90
N SER A 228 -45.88 -9.11 -12.18
CA SER A 228 -44.71 -9.98 -12.09
C SER A 228 -44.81 -11.06 -11.01
N LYS A 229 -45.46 -10.76 -9.87
CA LYS A 229 -45.61 -11.69 -8.74
C LYS A 229 -46.17 -13.06 -9.12
N PRO A 230 -47.25 -13.21 -9.92
CA PRO A 230 -47.73 -14.55 -10.30
C PRO A 230 -46.69 -15.34 -11.11
N TYR A 231 -45.90 -14.69 -11.97
CA TYR A 231 -44.83 -15.36 -12.71
C TYR A 231 -43.63 -15.72 -11.81
N ILE A 232 -43.25 -14.83 -10.89
CA ILE A 232 -42.20 -15.10 -9.90
C ILE A 232 -42.62 -16.27 -9.00
N ASP A 233 -43.87 -16.28 -8.53
CA ASP A 233 -44.44 -17.35 -7.71
C ASP A 233 -44.54 -18.66 -8.50
N GLN A 234 -44.88 -18.61 -9.79
CA GLN A 234 -44.91 -19.77 -10.66
C GLN A 234 -43.50 -20.36 -10.88
N VAL A 235 -42.52 -19.52 -11.20
CA VAL A 235 -41.12 -19.93 -11.32
C VAL A 235 -40.60 -20.49 -10.01
N ALA A 236 -40.90 -19.85 -8.88
CA ALA A 236 -40.54 -20.34 -7.55
C ALA A 236 -41.19 -21.69 -7.25
N THR A 237 -42.47 -21.87 -7.59
CA THR A 237 -43.22 -23.13 -7.37
C THR A 237 -42.66 -24.28 -8.22
N VAL A 238 -42.36 -24.01 -9.49
CA VAL A 238 -41.75 -24.99 -10.40
C VAL A 238 -40.32 -25.32 -9.98
N ALA A 239 -39.54 -24.30 -9.57
CA ALA A 239 -38.15 -24.49 -9.18
C ALA A 239 -38.01 -25.14 -7.78
N LYS A 240 -38.97 -24.95 -6.87
CA LYS A 240 -38.92 -25.44 -5.49
C LYS A 240 -38.54 -26.92 -5.36
N PRO A 241 -39.21 -27.88 -6.01
CA PRO A 241 -38.82 -29.30 -5.91
C PRO A 241 -37.42 -29.58 -6.46
N HIS A 242 -36.98 -28.86 -7.50
CA HIS A 242 -35.64 -29.02 -8.07
C HIS A 242 -34.55 -28.46 -7.15
N VAL A 243 -34.79 -27.30 -6.55
CA VAL A 243 -33.88 -26.69 -5.57
C VAL A 243 -33.81 -27.54 -4.30
N GLU A 244 -34.94 -28.07 -3.82
CA GLU A 244 -34.97 -28.99 -2.68
C GLU A 244 -34.25 -30.30 -2.99
N LYS A 245 -34.43 -30.87 -4.19
CA LYS A 245 -33.70 -32.07 -4.63
C LYS A 245 -32.19 -31.82 -4.71
N VAL A 246 -31.76 -30.68 -5.26
CA VAL A 246 -30.36 -30.28 -5.28
C VAL A 246 -29.83 -30.13 -3.85
N LYS A 247 -30.56 -29.44 -2.97
CA LYS A 247 -30.18 -29.27 -1.56
C LYS A 247 -29.98 -30.62 -0.86
N VAL A 248 -30.93 -31.55 -0.98
CA VAL A 248 -30.82 -32.89 -0.38
C VAL A 248 -29.64 -33.66 -0.97
N SER A 249 -29.40 -33.59 -2.29
CA SER A 249 -28.25 -34.23 -2.93
C SER A 249 -26.91 -33.60 -2.52
N MET A 250 -26.90 -32.32 -2.15
CA MET A 250 -25.71 -31.59 -1.71
C MET A 250 -25.42 -31.71 -0.21
N GLU A 251 -26.37 -32.14 0.62
CA GLU A 251 -26.15 -32.37 2.06
C GLU A 251 -24.93 -33.25 2.40
N PRO A 252 -24.66 -34.40 1.74
CA PRO A 252 -23.45 -35.17 2.01
C PRO A 252 -22.16 -34.39 1.69
N TYR A 253 -22.14 -33.63 0.59
CA TYR A 253 -20.99 -32.79 0.22
C TYR A 253 -20.79 -31.64 1.18
N LYS A 254 -21.86 -31.06 1.72
CA LYS A 254 -21.80 -30.03 2.75
C LYS A 254 -21.16 -30.57 4.04
N LYS A 255 -21.55 -31.78 4.48
CA LYS A 255 -20.94 -32.43 5.65
C LYS A 255 -19.45 -32.71 5.41
N GLU A 256 -19.08 -33.21 4.25
CA GLU A 256 -17.69 -33.47 3.90
C GLU A 256 -16.87 -32.18 3.81
N ALA A 257 -17.42 -31.12 3.23
CA ALA A 257 -16.78 -29.80 3.16
C ALA A 257 -16.55 -29.20 4.56
N ILE A 258 -17.52 -29.32 5.47
CA ILE A 258 -17.38 -28.89 6.87
C ILE A 258 -16.27 -29.70 7.56
N HIS A 259 -16.22 -31.02 7.35
CA HIS A 259 -15.17 -31.88 7.92
C HIS A 259 -13.78 -31.53 7.40
N ALA A 260 -13.64 -31.36 6.09
CA ALA A 260 -12.40 -30.93 5.45
C ALA A 260 -11.95 -29.55 5.95
N TYR A 261 -12.88 -28.60 6.11
CA TYR A 261 -12.60 -27.29 6.67
C TYR A 261 -12.12 -27.37 8.12
N TRP A 262 -12.72 -28.25 8.94
CA TRP A 262 -12.29 -28.44 10.33
C TRP A 262 -10.89 -29.05 10.43
N LYS A 263 -10.59 -30.08 9.61
CA LYS A 263 -9.24 -30.64 9.48
C LYS A 263 -8.23 -29.58 9.05
N PHE A 264 -8.58 -28.76 8.06
CA PHE A 264 -7.75 -27.65 7.61
C PHE A 264 -7.47 -26.65 8.72
N LEU A 265 -8.49 -26.23 9.48
CA LEU A 265 -8.31 -25.32 10.62
C LEU A 265 -7.39 -25.92 11.70
N GLN A 266 -7.51 -27.22 11.97
CA GLN A 266 -6.65 -27.90 12.95
C GLN A 266 -5.19 -27.95 12.48
N SER A 267 -4.96 -28.30 11.21
CA SER A 267 -3.62 -28.27 10.59
C SER A 267 -3.04 -26.86 10.58
N ALA A 268 -3.82 -25.85 10.19
CA ALA A 268 -3.43 -24.45 10.19
C ALA A 268 -3.05 -23.98 11.60
N SER A 269 -3.84 -24.32 12.62
CA SER A 269 -3.54 -24.00 14.02
C SER A 269 -2.22 -24.64 14.48
N THR A 270 -1.97 -25.89 14.09
CA THR A 270 -0.74 -26.61 14.45
C THR A 270 0.48 -25.98 13.77
N TYR A 271 0.37 -25.67 12.47
CA TYR A 271 1.42 -25.01 11.71
C TYR A 271 1.72 -23.60 12.22
N HIS A 272 0.68 -22.82 12.56
CA HIS A 272 0.84 -21.50 13.18
C HIS A 272 1.65 -21.57 14.49
N LYS A 273 1.34 -22.55 15.36
CA LYS A 273 2.11 -22.78 16.60
C LYS A 273 3.57 -23.12 16.31
N GLN A 274 3.84 -23.98 15.31
CA GLN A 274 5.20 -24.35 14.91
C GLN A 274 5.99 -23.15 14.37
N ILE A 275 5.41 -22.39 13.44
CA ILE A 275 6.04 -21.18 12.89
C ILE A 275 6.28 -20.16 13.98
N ARG A 276 5.31 -19.95 14.87
CA ARG A 276 5.45 -19.00 15.97
C ARG A 276 6.65 -19.34 16.84
N GLY A 277 6.88 -20.63 17.14
CA GLY A 277 8.09 -21.08 17.84
C GLY A 277 9.37 -20.77 17.06
N HIS A 278 9.40 -21.08 15.76
CA HIS A 278 10.56 -20.84 14.91
C HIS A 278 10.89 -19.35 14.71
N VAL A 279 9.86 -18.51 14.51
CA VAL A 279 9.98 -17.06 14.40
C VAL A 279 10.49 -16.48 15.71
N GLN A 280 9.93 -16.92 16.84
CA GLN A 280 10.40 -16.51 18.16
C GLN A 280 11.88 -16.85 18.40
N GLU A 281 12.28 -18.07 18.06
CA GLU A 281 13.68 -18.52 18.19
C GLU A 281 14.61 -17.70 17.28
N THR A 282 14.21 -17.46 16.03
CA THR A 282 14.98 -16.68 15.05
C THR A 282 15.11 -15.21 15.48
N LEU A 283 14.03 -14.60 15.98
CA LEU A 283 14.04 -13.21 16.44
C LEU A 283 14.92 -13.03 17.68
N LYS A 284 14.92 -13.99 18.61
CA LYS A 284 15.77 -13.96 19.82
C LYS A 284 17.25 -14.21 19.53
N LYS A 285 17.60 -14.85 18.41
CA LYS A 285 18.98 -15.22 18.05
C LYS A 285 19.87 -14.02 17.66
N HIS A 286 19.29 -12.92 17.18
CA HIS A 286 20.07 -11.72 16.77
C HIS A 286 19.75 -10.52 17.66
N GLU A 287 20.79 -9.78 18.08
CA GLU A 287 20.63 -8.62 18.98
C GLU A 287 19.71 -7.52 18.41
N ILE A 288 19.73 -7.33 17.09
CA ILE A 288 18.92 -6.31 16.38
C ILE A 288 17.44 -6.72 16.30
N THR A 289 17.13 -8.01 16.15
CA THR A 289 15.75 -8.49 16.01
C THR A 289 15.12 -8.90 17.34
N ARG A 290 15.93 -9.07 18.39
CA ARG A 290 15.48 -9.38 19.75
C ARG A 290 14.41 -8.43 20.30
N PRO A 291 14.48 -7.09 20.12
CA PRO A 291 13.41 -6.20 20.56
C PRO A 291 12.10 -6.36 19.77
N LEU A 292 12.12 -7.00 18.58
CA LEU A 292 10.93 -7.32 17.81
C LEU A 292 10.26 -8.64 18.22
N ALA A 293 10.86 -9.43 19.13
CA ALA A 293 10.27 -10.65 19.67
C ALA A 293 9.13 -10.37 20.68
N THR A 294 8.21 -9.48 20.33
CA THR A 294 7.02 -9.18 21.11
C THR A 294 5.93 -10.20 20.79
N ARG A 295 5.08 -10.51 21.78
CA ARG A 295 4.01 -11.52 21.65
C ARG A 295 3.07 -11.23 20.48
N GLU A 296 2.82 -9.95 20.21
CA GLU A 296 1.98 -9.49 19.10
C GLU A 296 2.68 -9.68 17.75
N PHE A 297 3.94 -9.27 17.64
CA PHE A 297 4.71 -9.40 16.39
C PHE A 297 4.97 -10.87 16.02
N GLU A 298 5.30 -11.73 17.00
CA GLU A 298 5.42 -13.18 16.80
C GLU A 298 4.12 -13.78 16.24
N TRP A 299 2.97 -13.34 16.78
CA TRP A 299 1.66 -13.82 16.35
C TRP A 299 1.33 -13.33 14.94
N PHE A 300 1.58 -12.06 14.63
CA PHE A 300 1.39 -11.48 13.29
C PHE A 300 2.30 -12.14 12.24
N ALA A 301 3.58 -12.32 12.54
CA ALA A 301 4.54 -12.94 11.63
C ALA A 301 4.16 -14.40 11.31
N ALA A 302 3.75 -15.17 12.33
CA ALA A 302 3.25 -16.52 12.14
C ALA A 302 1.96 -16.56 11.30
N SER A 303 1.06 -15.60 11.50
CA SER A 303 -0.17 -15.47 10.71
C SER A 303 0.12 -15.09 9.25
N VAL A 304 1.04 -14.17 8.99
CA VAL A 304 1.45 -13.80 7.62
C VAL A 304 2.04 -14.99 6.87
N LEU A 305 2.93 -15.75 7.52
CA LEU A 305 3.53 -16.95 6.94
C LEU A 305 2.49 -18.05 6.64
N LEU A 306 1.41 -18.12 7.43
CA LEU A 306 0.30 -19.05 7.20
C LEU A 306 -0.61 -18.61 6.04
N VAL A 307 -0.76 -17.30 5.80
CA VAL A 307 -1.61 -16.78 4.73
C VAL A 307 -0.97 -16.95 3.34
N LEU A 308 0.36 -16.93 3.23
CA LEU A 308 1.08 -17.10 1.95
C LEU A 308 0.71 -18.38 1.16
N PRO A 309 0.70 -19.59 1.76
CA PRO A 309 0.27 -20.80 1.03
C PRO A 309 -1.21 -20.77 0.65
N ILE A 310 -2.08 -20.14 1.46
CA ILE A 310 -3.51 -20.00 1.16
C ILE A 310 -3.72 -19.12 -0.07
N ILE A 311 -3.00 -18.00 -0.18
CA ILE A 311 -3.04 -17.11 -1.35
C ILE A 311 -2.48 -17.80 -2.60
N SER A 312 -1.41 -18.57 -2.45
CA SER A 312 -0.84 -19.33 -3.57
C SER A 312 -1.84 -20.36 -4.10
N LEU A 313 -2.46 -21.14 -3.22
CA LEU A 313 -3.49 -22.12 -3.57
C LEU A 313 -4.72 -21.45 -4.20
N SER A 314 -5.19 -20.31 -3.67
CA SER A 314 -6.35 -19.60 -4.23
C SER A 314 -6.06 -19.08 -5.65
N ARG A 315 -4.83 -18.63 -5.93
CA ARG A 315 -4.40 -18.23 -7.28
C ARG A 315 -4.32 -19.41 -8.24
N ILE A 316 -3.81 -20.56 -7.79
CA ILE A 316 -3.77 -21.80 -8.60
C ILE A 316 -5.19 -22.27 -8.91
N CYS A 317 -6.06 -22.34 -7.89
CA CYS A 317 -7.47 -22.69 -8.09
C CYS A 317 -8.17 -21.70 -9.03
N SER A 318 -7.94 -20.40 -8.89
CA SER A 318 -8.50 -19.40 -9.80
C SER A 318 -8.01 -19.59 -11.23
N ALA A 319 -6.74 -19.90 -11.45
CA ALA A 319 -6.21 -20.14 -12.79
C ALA A 319 -6.77 -21.41 -13.45
N VAL A 320 -7.07 -22.44 -12.66
CA VAL A 320 -7.59 -23.74 -13.14
C VAL A 320 -9.11 -23.70 -13.37
N PHE A 321 -9.87 -23.12 -12.44
CA PHE A 321 -11.34 -23.12 -12.48
C PHE A 321 -11.93 -21.86 -13.10
N CYS A 322 -11.28 -20.71 -12.94
CA CYS A 322 -11.68 -19.46 -13.57
C CYS A 322 -10.81 -19.24 -14.82
N GLN A 323 -11.08 -20.00 -15.88
CA GLN A 323 -10.57 -19.62 -17.19
C GLN A 323 -11.09 -18.22 -17.51
N ASN A 324 -10.18 -17.25 -17.62
CA ASN A 324 -10.51 -15.89 -18.01
C ASN A 324 -11.37 -15.95 -19.29
N ALA A 325 -12.63 -15.51 -19.19
CA ALA A 325 -13.45 -15.29 -20.37
C ALA A 325 -12.66 -14.36 -21.31
N LYS A 326 -12.27 -14.88 -22.48
CA LYS A 326 -11.63 -14.07 -23.53
C LYS A 326 -12.60 -12.92 -23.83
N LYS A 327 -12.23 -11.69 -23.48
CA LYS A 327 -12.98 -10.50 -23.88
C LYS A 327 -13.04 -10.51 -25.41
N PRO A 328 -14.22 -10.46 -26.04
CA PRO A 328 -14.29 -10.31 -27.48
C PRO A 328 -13.60 -9.01 -27.86
N ALA A 329 -12.74 -9.06 -28.87
CA ALA A 329 -12.08 -7.89 -29.42
C ALA A 329 -13.16 -6.93 -29.93
N ARG A 330 -13.45 -5.87 -29.17
CA ARG A 330 -14.10 -4.69 -29.70
C ARG A 330 -13.09 -4.05 -30.64
N HIS A 331 -13.32 -4.20 -31.95
CA HIS A 331 -13.13 -3.17 -33.00
C HIS A 331 -13.03 -3.83 -34.38
N ALA A 332 -14.14 -3.80 -35.12
CA ALA A 332 -14.17 -3.55 -36.56
C ALA A 332 -15.64 -3.34 -36.98
N HIS A 333 -16.01 -2.10 -37.27
CA HIS A 333 -17.26 -1.76 -37.96
C HIS A 333 -17.17 -2.19 -39.43
N PRO A 334 -18.10 -2.99 -39.97
CA PRO A 334 -18.36 -2.99 -41.41
C PRO A 334 -19.43 -1.93 -41.68
N HIS A 335 -19.01 -0.84 -42.31
CA HIS A 335 -19.89 0.17 -42.86
C HIS A 335 -20.88 -0.45 -43.86
N HIS A 336 -22.11 0.06 -43.78
CA HIS A 336 -23.26 -0.11 -44.67
C HIS A 336 -22.97 -0.47 -46.14
N ALA A 337 -23.58 -1.55 -46.62
CA ALA A 337 -23.95 -1.70 -48.03
C ALA A 337 -25.45 -1.48 -48.20
N ARG A 338 -25.75 -0.49 -49.04
CA ARG A 338 -27.00 0.19 -49.32
C ARG A 338 -27.87 -0.59 -50.33
N ARG A 339 -29.17 -0.68 -50.02
CA ARG A 339 -30.36 -0.84 -50.90
C ARG A 339 -30.20 -1.60 -52.23
N LYS A 340 -31.08 -2.60 -52.45
CA LYS A 340 -31.91 -2.63 -53.66
C LYS A 340 -33.30 -3.22 -53.37
N ALA A 341 -34.31 -2.47 -53.80
CA ALA A 341 -35.72 -2.72 -53.61
C ALA A 341 -36.28 -3.72 -54.63
N LYS A 342 -37.39 -4.35 -54.22
CA LYS A 342 -38.37 -5.09 -55.02
C LYS A 342 -38.46 -4.63 -56.47
N ARG A 343 -38.45 -5.59 -57.41
CA ARG A 343 -39.21 -5.47 -58.66
C ARG A 343 -40.05 -6.72 -58.85
N VAL A 344 -41.34 -6.42 -58.96
CA VAL A 344 -42.48 -7.28 -59.28
C VAL A 344 -42.37 -7.74 -60.74
N HIS A 345 -42.84 -8.96 -61.00
CA HIS A 345 -43.04 -9.54 -62.34
C HIS A 345 -44.04 -8.75 -63.18
N ALA A 346 -43.77 -8.66 -64.49
CA ALA A 346 -44.80 -8.55 -65.52
C ALA A 346 -44.34 -9.33 -66.76
N ASP A 347 -45.25 -10.16 -67.27
CA ASP A 347 -45.14 -11.06 -68.43
C ASP A 347 -44.73 -10.37 -69.74
N LYS A 348 -44.08 -11.14 -70.64
CA LYS A 348 -44.67 -11.51 -71.95
C LYS A 348 -43.75 -12.40 -72.80
N LYS A 349 -44.40 -13.46 -73.30
CA LYS A 349 -44.10 -14.41 -74.39
C LYS A 349 -43.15 -15.56 -74.10
#